data_AF-A0A3B8R367-F1
#
_entry.id   AF-A0A3B8R367-F1
#
_cell.length_a   1.000
_cell.length_b   1.000
_cell.length_c   1.000
_cell.angle_alpha   90.00
_cell.angle_beta   90.00
_cell.angle_gamma   90.00
#
_symmetry.space_group_name_H-M   'P 1'
#
loop_
_entity.id
_entity.type
_entity.pdbx_description
1 polymer ?
#
loop_
_entity_poly.entity_id
_entity_poly.type
_entity_poly.pdbx_seq_one_letter_code
_entity_poly.pdbx_strand_id
1 'polypeptide(L)'
;ARFYPHQKQDDIVESRCAEIAQKVYTPAVHPREPFATSRERFVSPFYEREVALGGYFMEIKGWERAHGYRANEATLLAKYRDRVPAREHEWDSRHFW
;
A
#
# COMPACT_ATOMS: atom_id res chain seq x y z
N ALA A 1 13.53 -2.47 19.52
CA ALA A 1 12.44 -1.50 19.77
C ALA A 1 11.80 -0.94 18.48
N ARG A 2 11.48 -1.76 17.46
CA ARG A 2 11.00 -1.29 16.13
C ARG A 2 9.48 -1.27 15.92
N PHE A 3 8.72 -1.69 16.94
CA PHE A 3 7.27 -1.87 16.88
C PHE A 3 6.60 -0.93 17.88
N TYR A 4 5.56 -0.24 17.41
CA TYR A 4 4.69 0.57 18.27
C TYR A 4 3.84 -0.33 19.17
N PRO A 5 3.29 0.18 20.30
CA PRO A 5 2.45 -0.61 21.20
C PRO A 5 1.30 -1.35 20.51
N HIS A 6 0.60 -0.72 19.57
CA HIS A 6 -0.51 -1.35 18.84
C HIS A 6 -0.08 -2.55 17.98
N GLN A 7 1.18 -2.60 17.52
CA GLN A 7 1.70 -3.69 16.68
C GLN A 7 2.08 -4.93 17.47
N LYS A 8 1.99 -4.85 18.81
CA LYS A 8 2.31 -5.93 19.74
C LYS A 8 1.06 -6.58 20.34
N GLN A 9 -0.12 -6.13 19.91
CA GLN A 9 -1.39 -6.73 20.34
C GLN A 9 -1.55 -8.09 19.67
N ASP A 10 -2.15 -9.03 20.39
CA ASP A 10 -2.22 -10.45 20.00
C ASP A 10 -2.89 -10.64 18.64
N ASP A 11 -3.98 -9.92 18.38
CA ASP A 11 -4.72 -9.93 17.11
C ASP A 11 -3.83 -9.52 15.92
N ILE A 12 -3.01 -8.48 16.10
CA ILE A 12 -2.11 -7.98 15.06
C ILE A 12 -0.95 -8.96 14.83
N VAL A 13 -0.39 -9.51 15.91
CA VAL A 13 0.72 -10.46 15.83
C VAL A 13 0.26 -11.73 15.12
N GLU A 14 -0.87 -12.30 15.53
CA GLU A 14 -1.43 -13.50 14.93
C GLU A 14 -1.73 -13.28 13.45
N SER A 15 -2.45 -12.20 13.12
CA SER A 15 -2.83 -11.89 11.74
C SER A 15 -1.63 -11.69 10.81
N ARG A 16 -0.59 -10.97 11.27
CA ARG A 16 0.63 -10.74 10.50
C ARG A 16 1.44 -12.03 10.32
N CYS A 17 1.59 -12.82 11.37
CA CYS A 17 2.29 -14.10 11.29
C CYS A 17 1.58 -15.08 10.34
N ALA A 18 0.25 -15.17 10.39
CA ALA A 18 -0.54 -16.02 9.50
C ALA A 18 -0.35 -15.63 8.03
N GLU A 19 -0.44 -14.34 7.70
CA GLU A 19 -0.27 -13.87 6.31
C GLU A 19 1.18 -14.09 5.80
N ILE A 20 2.19 -13.86 6.64
CA ILE A 20 3.60 -14.10 6.28
C ILE A 20 3.85 -15.59 6.06
N ALA A 21 3.30 -16.47 6.91
CA ALA A 21 3.47 -17.91 6.80
C ALA A 21 2.93 -18.44 5.46
N GLN A 22 1.80 -17.91 4.99
CA GLN A 22 1.23 -18.25 3.68
C GLN A 22 2.12 -17.82 2.50
N LYS A 23 3.03 -16.87 2.71
CA LYS A 23 3.87 -16.25 1.67
C LYS A 23 5.36 -16.59 1.82
N VAL A 24 5.71 -17.56 2.68
CA VAL A 24 7.12 -17.84 3.04
C VAL A 24 7.98 -18.24 1.84
N TYR A 25 7.43 -18.99 0.89
CA TYR A 25 8.12 -19.40 -0.33
C TYR A 25 7.31 -19.22 -1.61
N THR A 26 5.99 -19.20 -1.53
CA THR A 26 5.10 -19.06 -2.69
C THR A 26 3.80 -18.45 -2.22
N PRO A 27 3.22 -17.48 -2.95
CA PRO A 27 3.70 -16.87 -4.19
C PRO A 27 4.88 -15.91 -3.97
N ALA A 28 5.52 -15.48 -5.05
CA ALA A 28 6.43 -14.34 -5.00
C ALA A 28 5.68 -13.09 -4.51
N VAL A 29 6.26 -12.37 -3.55
CA VAL A 29 5.67 -11.14 -2.97
C VAL A 29 6.44 -9.92 -3.43
N HIS A 30 5.74 -8.96 -4.05
CA HIS A 30 6.37 -7.74 -4.51
C HIS A 30 6.86 -6.91 -3.31
N PRO A 31 8.03 -6.24 -3.36
CA PRO A 31 8.54 -5.46 -2.20
C PRO A 31 7.61 -4.35 -1.70
N ARG A 32 6.70 -3.88 -2.56
CA ARG A 32 5.66 -2.89 -2.25
C ARG A 32 4.28 -3.51 -1.98
N GLU A 33 4.17 -4.83 -1.97
CA GLU A 33 2.90 -5.50 -1.68
C GLU A 33 2.47 -5.14 -0.24
N PRO A 34 1.33 -4.48 -0.05
CA PRO A 34 0.83 -4.22 1.29
C PRO A 34 0.33 -5.52 1.92
N PHE A 35 0.27 -5.54 3.25
CA PHE A 35 -0.49 -6.60 3.90
C PHE A 35 -1.97 -6.51 3.54
N ALA A 36 -2.63 -7.65 3.40
CA ALA A 36 -4.07 -7.72 3.17
C ALA A 36 -4.85 -7.51 4.47
N THR A 37 -4.30 -7.94 5.60
CA THR A 37 -4.96 -7.83 6.91
C THR A 37 -4.58 -6.56 7.67
N SER A 38 -5.30 -6.29 8.77
CA SER A 38 -4.99 -5.20 9.71
C SER A 38 -4.83 -3.82 9.05
N ARG A 39 -5.70 -3.54 8.06
CA ARG A 39 -5.78 -2.26 7.33
C ARG A 39 -6.66 -1.26 8.06
N GLU A 40 -6.52 0.00 7.71
CA GLU A 40 -7.36 1.12 8.19
C GLU A 40 -7.37 1.28 9.72
N ARG A 41 -6.34 0.77 10.42
CA ARG A 41 -6.25 0.88 11.88
C ARG A 41 -5.99 2.31 12.34
N PHE A 42 -5.20 3.04 11.56
CA PHE A 42 -5.03 4.48 11.69
C PHE A 42 -5.14 5.13 10.32
N VAL A 43 -5.90 6.21 10.26
CA VAL A 43 -6.10 7.01 9.07
C VAL A 43 -5.91 8.48 9.41
N SER A 44 -5.45 9.26 8.43
CA SER A 44 -5.30 10.71 8.61
C SER A 44 -6.68 11.39 8.71
N PRO A 45 -6.79 12.59 9.29
CA PRO A 45 -8.02 13.39 9.21
C PRO A 45 -8.46 13.72 7.76
N PHE A 46 -7.56 13.56 6.78
CA PHE A 46 -7.85 13.79 5.36
C PHE A 46 -8.30 12.53 4.64
N TYR A 47 -8.32 11.36 5.30
CA TYR A 47 -8.50 10.07 4.65
C TYR A 47 -9.75 10.00 3.77
N GLU A 48 -10.90 10.48 4.24
CA GLU A 48 -12.12 10.49 3.43
C GLU A 48 -11.98 11.31 2.14
N ARG A 49 -11.21 12.41 2.18
CA ARG A 49 -10.94 13.24 1.00
C ARG A 49 -9.90 12.57 0.09
N GLU A 50 -8.89 11.93 0.67
CA GLU A 50 -7.91 11.14 -0.07
C GLU A 50 -8.59 9.98 -0.81
N VAL A 51 -9.52 9.27 -0.15
CA VAL A 51 -10.37 8.23 -0.76
C VAL A 51 -11.24 8.82 -1.88
N ALA A 52 -11.90 9.96 -1.65
CA ALA A 52 -12.71 10.62 -2.67
C ALA A 52 -11.92 11.03 -3.92
N LEU A 53 -10.61 11.32 -3.78
CA LEU A 53 -9.70 11.58 -4.89
C LEU A 53 -9.17 10.30 -5.57
N GLY A 54 -9.62 9.12 -5.13
CA GLY A 54 -9.14 7.83 -5.60
C GLY A 54 -7.71 7.57 -5.14
N GLY A 55 -7.42 7.80 -3.87
CA GLY A 55 -6.12 7.54 -3.27
C GLY A 55 -5.71 6.08 -3.40
N TYR A 56 -4.49 5.85 -3.82
CA TYR A 56 -3.89 4.53 -3.89
C TYR A 56 -3.06 4.26 -2.62
N PHE A 57 -3.63 3.48 -1.70
CA PHE A 57 -3.14 3.38 -0.32
C PHE A 57 -2.23 2.17 -0.10
N MET A 58 -1.17 2.41 0.68
CA MET A 58 -0.38 1.38 1.34
C MET A 58 -0.33 1.63 2.84
N GLU A 59 -0.25 0.53 3.60
CA GLU A 59 -0.14 0.56 5.05
C GLU A 59 1.33 0.58 5.49
N ILE A 60 1.68 1.53 6.36
CA ILE A 60 2.98 1.57 7.02
C ILE A 60 2.78 1.83 8.52
N LYS A 61 3.15 0.84 9.35
CA LYS A 61 3.09 0.91 10.82
C LYS A 61 1.69 1.23 11.38
N GLY A 62 0.68 0.65 10.76
CA GLY A 62 -0.75 0.80 11.06
C GLY A 62 -1.44 1.95 10.34
N TRP A 63 -0.70 2.81 9.63
CA TRP A 63 -1.23 4.01 8.98
C TRP A 63 -1.46 3.81 7.49
N GLU A 64 -2.64 4.14 7.01
CA GLU A 64 -2.92 4.27 5.58
C GLU A 64 -2.27 5.52 5.00
N ARG A 65 -1.53 5.36 3.90
CA ARG A 65 -0.86 6.46 3.20
C ARG A 65 -1.10 6.34 1.70
N ALA A 66 -1.65 7.39 1.09
CA ALA A 66 -1.79 7.46 -0.36
C ALA A 66 -0.42 7.72 -1.00
N HIS A 67 -0.02 6.92 -1.98
CA HIS A 67 1.18 7.20 -2.80
C HIS A 67 0.86 7.86 -4.14
N GLY A 68 -0.42 8.03 -4.44
CA GLY A 68 -0.92 8.74 -5.61
C GLY A 68 -2.43 8.86 -5.55
N TYR A 69 -3.00 9.59 -6.50
CA TYR A 69 -4.44 9.81 -6.59
C TYR A 69 -4.88 9.63 -8.03
N ARG A 70 -5.92 8.82 -8.24
CA ARG A 70 -6.55 8.65 -9.55
C ARG A 70 -6.98 9.97 -10.18
N ALA A 71 -7.39 10.95 -9.36
CA ALA A 71 -7.74 12.29 -9.83
C ALA A 71 -6.62 13.00 -10.62
N ASN A 72 -5.35 12.63 -10.41
CA ASN A 72 -4.22 13.24 -11.10
C ASN A 72 -3.97 12.65 -12.49
N GLU A 73 -4.59 11.53 -12.85
CA GLU A 73 -4.32 10.85 -14.12
C GLU A 73 -4.71 11.70 -15.33
N ALA A 74 -5.88 12.35 -15.26
CA ALA A 74 -6.41 13.18 -16.34
C ALA A 74 -5.59 14.47 -16.58
N THR A 75 -4.78 14.90 -15.60
CA THR A 75 -4.04 16.16 -15.65
C THR A 75 -2.53 15.93 -15.69
N LEU A 76 -1.96 15.35 -14.64
CA LEU A 76 -0.53 15.16 -14.48
C LEU A 76 0.00 14.04 -15.35
N LEU A 77 -0.68 12.88 -15.41
CA LEU A 77 -0.22 11.80 -16.28
C LEU A 77 -0.35 12.20 -17.75
N ALA A 78 -1.44 12.84 -18.15
CA ALA A 78 -1.57 13.37 -19.52
C ALA A 78 -0.37 14.25 -19.95
N LYS A 79 0.21 15.02 -19.01
CA LYS A 79 1.33 15.92 -19.29
C LYS A 79 2.71 15.27 -19.17
N TYR A 80 2.88 14.31 -18.25
CA TYR A 80 4.19 13.80 -17.86
C TYR A 80 4.41 12.32 -18.13
N ARG A 81 3.41 11.58 -18.65
CA ARG A 81 3.49 10.13 -18.88
C ARG A 81 4.71 9.73 -19.68
N ASP A 82 5.05 10.45 -20.74
CA ASP A 82 6.19 10.13 -21.61
C ASP A 82 7.56 10.35 -20.95
N ARG A 83 7.59 10.95 -19.76
CA ARG A 83 8.81 11.15 -18.95
C ARG A 83 8.98 10.08 -17.88
N VAL A 84 7.97 9.25 -17.66
CA VAL A 84 8.01 8.16 -16.69
C VAL A 84 8.51 6.91 -17.41
N PRO A 85 9.62 6.28 -16.95
CA PRO A 85 10.09 5.04 -17.54
C PRO A 85 9.00 3.97 -17.53
N ALA A 86 8.81 3.30 -18.67
CA ALA A 86 7.88 2.19 -18.78
C ALA A 86 8.40 0.98 -17.97
N ARG A 87 7.50 0.35 -17.23
CA ARG A 87 7.75 -0.92 -16.54
C ARG A 87 7.00 -2.00 -17.33
N GLU A 88 7.71 -2.65 -18.25
CA GLU A 88 7.08 -3.57 -19.21
C GLU A 88 6.61 -4.88 -18.57
N HIS A 89 7.22 -5.27 -17.45
CA HIS A 89 6.86 -6.50 -16.76
C HIS A 89 5.76 -6.26 -15.72
N GLU A 90 4.79 -7.17 -15.68
CA GLU A 90 3.69 -7.16 -14.71
C GLU A 90 4.21 -7.02 -13.27
N TRP A 91 5.27 -7.76 -12.94
CA TRP A 91 5.87 -7.75 -11.61
C TRP A 91 6.34 -6.35 -11.18
N ASP A 92 7.05 -5.64 -12.06
CA ASP A 92 7.63 -4.32 -11.76
C ASP A 92 6.54 -3.23 -11.73
N SER A 93 5.46 -3.39 -12.52
CA SER A 93 4.36 -2.42 -12.59
C SER A 93 3.27 -2.59 -11.51
N ARG A 94 3.21 -3.73 -10.81
CA ARG A 94 2.11 -4.17 -9.93
C ARG A 94 1.66 -3.19 -8.83
N HIS A 95 2.49 -2.22 -8.44
CA HIS A 95 2.20 -1.20 -7.42
C HIS A 95 2.68 0.20 -7.80
N PHE A 96 2.66 0.49 -9.10
CA PHE A 96 2.97 1.79 -9.68
C PHE A 96 1.81 2.21 -10.60
N TRP A 97 1.06 3.21 -10.15
CA TRP A 97 -0.13 3.79 -10.76
C TRP A 97 0.12 5.24 -11.16
#